data_AF-X1K0F5-F1
#
_entry.id   AF-X1K0F5-F1
#
_cell.length_a   1.000
_cell.length_b   1.000
_cell.length_c   1.000
_cell.angle_alpha   90.00
_cell.angle_beta   90.00
_cell.angle_gamma   90.00
#
_symmetry.space_group_name_H-M   'P 1'
#
loop_
_entity.id
_entity.type
_entity.pdbx_description
1 polymer ?
#
loop_
_entity_poly.entity_id
_entity_poly.type
_entity_poly.pdbx_seq_one_letter_code
_entity_poly.pdbx_strand_id
1 'polypeptide(L)'
;MMQERTAVLEGPGAIEEIPPSPLEKVAEPEEGELSGVPVLKINRYSGGDQSWVELVRWDIPEGHQGDLHQIVVRMDDVSKTRLRLVIGDVDQKIPTDRDMYSPLELSWRRNRVPGRTTVYVEVLSIDGTAIVVHGLLLGAVKWIDIENK
;
A
#
# COMPACT_ATOMS: atom_id res chain seq x y z
N MET A 1 -23.73 -35.51 78.26
CA MET A 1 -24.29 -34.36 77.50
C MET A 1 -23.96 -34.62 76.03
N MET A 2 -24.98 -34.59 75.16
CA MET A 2 -25.07 -35.00 73.74
C MET A 2 -24.06 -34.25 72.82
N GLN A 3 -23.41 -34.93 71.84
CA GLN A 3 -23.63 -34.90 70.35
C GLN A 3 -23.74 -33.48 69.72
N GLU A 4 -23.21 -33.06 68.56
CA GLU A 4 -22.48 -33.52 67.34
C GLU A 4 -21.87 -32.21 66.74
N ARG A 5 -20.87 -32.13 65.83
CA ARG A 5 -20.90 -32.44 64.38
C ARG A 5 -19.52 -32.19 63.73
N THR A 6 -19.11 -33.14 62.87
CA THR A 6 -18.34 -33.12 61.60
C THR A 6 -18.16 -31.73 60.94
N ALA A 7 -17.03 -31.33 60.31
CA ALA A 7 -16.42 -31.92 59.11
C ALA A 7 -14.99 -31.43 58.80
N VAL A 8 -14.31 -32.25 57.99
CA VAL A 8 -12.98 -32.15 57.37
C VAL A 8 -12.89 -30.97 56.38
N LEU A 9 -11.74 -30.28 56.31
CA LEU A 9 -11.34 -29.46 55.16
C LEU A 9 -9.94 -29.90 54.69
N GLU A 10 -9.94 -30.52 53.52
CA GLU A 10 -8.78 -31.04 52.79
C GLU A 10 -8.09 -29.92 51.98
N GLY A 11 -6.75 -30.01 51.89
CA GLY A 11 -5.96 -29.71 50.69
C GLY A 11 -5.81 -28.24 50.21
N PRO A 12 -4.58 -27.74 50.00
CA PRO A 12 -4.39 -26.51 49.23
C PRO A 12 -4.81 -26.74 47.78
N GLY A 13 -5.76 -25.92 47.32
CA GLY A 13 -6.43 -26.03 46.02
C GLY A 13 -5.49 -26.10 44.83
N ALA A 14 -5.73 -27.09 43.99
CA ALA A 14 -5.23 -27.17 42.64
C ALA A 14 -5.76 -25.97 41.82
N ILE A 15 -4.85 -25.30 41.12
CA ILE A 15 -5.16 -24.30 40.10
C ILE A 15 -5.86 -25.03 38.96
N GLU A 16 -7.15 -24.76 38.79
CA GLU A 16 -7.95 -25.23 37.67
C GLU A 16 -7.38 -24.59 36.39
N GLU A 17 -6.75 -25.40 35.53
CA GLU A 17 -6.34 -24.96 34.20
C GLU A 17 -7.59 -24.61 33.40
N ILE A 18 -7.84 -23.30 33.26
CA ILE A 18 -8.89 -22.78 32.40
C ILE A 18 -8.64 -23.35 31.00
N PRO A 19 -9.57 -24.12 30.41
CA PRO A 19 -9.39 -24.57 29.04
C PRO A 19 -9.27 -23.34 28.14
N PRO A 20 -8.35 -23.30 27.17
CA PRO A 20 -8.25 -22.17 26.26
C PRO A 20 -9.62 -22.00 25.60
N SER A 21 -10.26 -20.85 25.87
CA SER A 21 -11.43 -20.42 25.11
C SER A 21 -11.05 -20.48 23.62
N PRO A 22 -11.98 -20.86 22.72
CA PRO A 22 -11.77 -20.74 21.29
C PRO A 22 -11.76 -19.25 20.92
N LEU A 23 -10.73 -18.53 21.35
CA LEU A 23 -10.26 -17.33 20.68
C LEU A 23 -9.98 -17.79 19.27
N GLU A 24 -10.94 -17.47 18.40
CA GLU A 24 -10.72 -16.92 17.08
C GLU A 24 -9.37 -17.35 16.53
N LYS A 25 -9.41 -18.25 15.53
CA LYS A 25 -8.38 -18.29 14.50
C LYS A 25 -8.10 -16.83 14.12
N VAL A 26 -7.11 -16.23 14.77
CA VAL A 26 -6.47 -15.02 14.29
C VAL A 26 -5.91 -15.51 12.98
N ALA A 27 -6.64 -15.20 11.91
CA ALA A 27 -6.17 -15.42 10.57
C ALA A 27 -4.74 -14.89 10.59
N GLU A 28 -3.79 -15.79 10.40
CA GLU A 28 -2.41 -15.41 10.16
C GLU A 28 -2.47 -14.26 9.16
N PRO A 29 -1.80 -13.13 9.41
CA PRO A 29 -1.73 -12.10 8.40
C PRO A 29 -1.12 -12.79 7.19
N GLU A 30 -1.93 -13.08 6.17
CA GLU A 30 -1.41 -13.47 4.88
C GLU A 30 -0.64 -12.26 4.41
N GLU A 31 0.66 -12.25 4.72
CA GLU A 31 1.65 -11.39 4.12
C GLU A 31 1.35 -11.44 2.64
N GLY A 32 0.90 -10.31 2.11
CA GLY A 32 0.37 -10.23 0.75
C GLY A 32 1.49 -10.54 -0.23
N GLU A 33 1.68 -11.82 -0.51
CA GLU A 33 2.58 -12.31 -1.52
C GLU A 33 2.21 -11.59 -2.82
N LEU A 34 3.20 -11.01 -3.50
CA LEU A 34 3.05 -10.44 -4.83
C LEU A 34 2.47 -11.53 -5.75
N SER A 35 1.15 -11.56 -5.88
CA SER A 35 0.47 -12.55 -6.71
C SER A 35 0.53 -12.07 -8.16
N GLY A 36 1.42 -12.68 -8.95
CA GLY A 36 1.60 -12.38 -10.36
C GLY A 36 3.07 -12.12 -10.74
N VAL A 37 3.27 -11.61 -11.96
CA VAL A 37 4.59 -11.19 -12.43
C VAL A 37 4.89 -9.82 -11.84
N PRO A 38 6.00 -9.64 -11.11
CA PRO A 38 6.35 -8.35 -10.51
C PRO A 38 6.66 -7.31 -11.59
N VAL A 39 6.23 -6.08 -11.34
CA VAL A 39 6.50 -4.91 -12.18
C VAL A 39 7.24 -3.88 -11.34
N LEU A 40 8.39 -3.45 -11.86
CA LEU A 40 9.17 -2.35 -11.32
C LEU A 40 9.40 -1.32 -12.42
N LYS A 41 9.02 -0.07 -12.16
CA LYS A 41 9.30 1.08 -13.04
C LYS A 41 10.06 2.12 -12.26
N ILE A 42 11.19 2.58 -12.82
CA ILE A 42 12.05 3.59 -12.22
C ILE A 42 12.36 4.62 -13.30
N ASN A 43 12.29 5.88 -12.95
CA ASN A 43 12.73 6.96 -13.82
C ASN A 43 13.21 8.18 -13.02
N ARG A 44 13.89 9.09 -13.71
CA ARG A 44 14.38 10.36 -13.17
C ARG A 44 14.02 11.49 -14.12
N TYR A 45 13.37 12.51 -13.60
CA TYR A 45 13.18 13.79 -14.26
C TYR A 45 14.22 14.81 -13.76
N SER A 46 14.71 15.65 -14.67
CA SER A 46 15.57 16.79 -14.35
C SER A 46 15.26 17.92 -15.32
N GLY A 47 14.74 19.03 -14.80
CA GLY A 47 14.28 20.15 -15.64
C GLY A 47 13.48 21.16 -14.84
N GLY A 48 13.00 22.20 -15.51
CA GLY A 48 12.22 23.30 -14.92
C GLY A 48 10.89 23.51 -15.65
N ASP A 49 10.31 22.46 -16.22
CA ASP A 49 9.06 22.58 -16.97
C ASP A 49 7.91 23.01 -16.05
N GLN A 50 7.19 24.05 -16.45
CA GLN A 50 6.00 24.55 -15.73
C GLN A 50 4.71 23.83 -16.18
N SER A 51 4.81 22.98 -17.20
CA SER A 51 3.76 22.05 -17.60
C SER A 51 3.97 20.68 -16.97
N TRP A 52 2.89 19.93 -16.78
CA TRP A 52 2.98 18.53 -16.33
C TRP A 52 3.82 17.70 -17.30
N VAL A 53 4.84 17.03 -16.77
CA VAL A 53 5.71 16.10 -17.49
C VAL A 53 5.61 14.73 -16.83
N GLU A 54 5.49 13.68 -17.63
CA GLU A 54 5.48 12.31 -17.14
C GLU A 54 6.81 11.96 -16.45
N LEU A 55 6.75 11.56 -15.17
CA LEU A 55 7.89 11.04 -14.43
C LEU A 55 7.98 9.53 -14.60
N VAL A 56 6.93 8.78 -14.30
CA VAL A 56 6.94 7.32 -14.39
C VAL A 56 5.56 6.81 -14.78
N ARG A 57 5.53 5.74 -15.59
CA ARG A 57 4.32 5.15 -16.15
C ARG A 57 4.35 3.63 -16.11
N TRP A 58 3.19 3.06 -15.81
CA TRP A 58 2.90 1.63 -15.92
C TRP A 58 1.54 1.43 -16.58
N ASP A 59 1.56 0.89 -17.80
CA ASP A 59 0.37 0.44 -18.50
C ASP A 59 0.04 -1.01 -18.12
N ILE A 60 -1.22 -1.27 -17.79
CA ILE A 60 -1.73 -2.60 -17.47
C ILE A 60 -2.39 -3.16 -18.75
N PRO A 61 -1.86 -4.25 -19.33
CA PRO A 61 -2.39 -4.79 -20.57
C PRO A 61 -3.84 -5.26 -20.47
N GLU A 62 -4.49 -5.42 -21.61
CA GLU A 62 -5.77 -6.12 -21.69
C GLU A 62 -5.64 -7.58 -21.23
N GLY A 63 -6.71 -8.15 -20.65
CA GLY A 63 -6.69 -9.50 -20.10
C GLY A 63 -5.85 -9.66 -18.82
N HIS A 64 -5.35 -8.55 -18.26
CA HIS A 64 -4.59 -8.53 -17.02
C HIS A 64 -5.29 -7.69 -15.95
N GLN A 65 -4.93 -7.96 -14.70
CA GLN A 65 -5.24 -7.10 -13.57
C GLN A 65 -3.92 -6.66 -12.93
N GLY A 66 -3.78 -5.35 -12.71
CA GLY A 66 -2.69 -4.80 -11.92
C GLY A 66 -2.99 -4.92 -10.42
N ASP A 67 -1.95 -5.11 -9.64
CA ASP A 67 -1.94 -4.90 -8.20
C ASP A 67 -0.85 -3.86 -7.89
N LEU A 68 -1.27 -2.63 -7.61
CA LEU A 68 -0.35 -1.55 -7.26
C LEU A 68 0.04 -1.68 -5.79
N HIS A 69 1.34 -1.75 -5.52
CA HIS A 69 1.85 -1.97 -4.17
C HIS A 69 2.42 -0.69 -3.58
N GLN A 70 3.32 -0.04 -4.30
CA GLN A 70 4.02 1.13 -3.79
C GLN A 70 4.37 2.11 -4.89
N ILE A 71 4.30 3.40 -4.57
CA ILE A 71 4.91 4.48 -5.33
C ILE A 71 5.78 5.27 -4.38
N VAL A 72 7.04 5.48 -4.78
CA VAL A 72 8.02 6.27 -4.04
C VAL A 72 8.51 7.39 -4.93
N VAL A 73 8.43 8.62 -4.44
CA VAL A 73 8.91 9.80 -5.15
C VAL A 73 9.91 10.55 -4.27
N ARG A 74 11.12 10.76 -4.78
CA ARG A 74 12.16 11.55 -4.11
C ARG A 74 12.41 12.82 -4.91
N MET A 75 12.18 13.95 -4.26
CA MET A 75 12.39 15.29 -4.79
C MET A 75 13.60 15.92 -4.10
N ASP A 76 14.37 16.71 -4.84
CA ASP A 76 15.43 17.57 -4.29
C ASP A 76 14.86 18.85 -3.67
N ASP A 77 13.82 19.44 -4.27
CA ASP A 77 13.13 20.63 -3.76
C ASP A 77 11.60 20.43 -3.75
N VAL A 78 11.08 20.07 -2.58
CA VAL A 78 9.64 19.88 -2.36
C VAL A 78 8.86 21.20 -2.46
N SER A 79 9.50 22.32 -2.13
CA SER A 79 8.85 23.63 -2.16
C SER A 79 8.56 24.11 -3.58
N LYS A 80 9.31 23.60 -4.56
CA LYS A 80 9.21 23.94 -5.99
C LYS A 80 8.56 22.85 -6.84
N THR A 81 8.42 21.64 -6.29
CA THR A 81 7.85 20.51 -7.03
C THR A 81 6.35 20.39 -6.78
N ARG A 82 5.59 20.07 -7.84
CA ARG A 82 4.22 19.59 -7.75
C ARG A 82 4.13 18.20 -8.36
N LEU A 83 3.36 17.34 -7.71
CA LEU A 83 3.13 15.97 -8.14
C LEU A 83 1.67 15.78 -8.50
N ARG A 84 1.44 14.92 -9.48
CA ARG A 84 0.12 14.40 -9.79
C ARG A 84 0.22 12.90 -9.95
N LEU A 85 -0.66 12.17 -9.27
CA LEU A 85 -0.75 10.71 -9.38
C LEU A 85 -2.10 10.37 -10.02
N VAL A 86 -2.04 9.61 -11.11
CA VAL A 86 -3.23 9.11 -11.79
C VAL A 86 -3.22 7.58 -11.76
N ILE A 87 -4.33 7.01 -11.31
CA ILE A 87 -4.58 5.56 -11.29
C ILE A 87 -5.89 5.33 -12.04
N GLY A 88 -5.83 4.66 -13.19
CA GLY A 88 -7.01 4.35 -13.99
C GLY A 88 -7.84 5.57 -14.35
N ASP A 89 -7.17 6.58 -14.92
CA ASP A 89 -7.74 7.88 -15.33
C ASP A 89 -8.30 8.73 -14.18
N VAL A 90 -8.09 8.32 -12.92
CA VAL A 90 -8.50 9.06 -11.73
C VAL A 90 -7.30 9.70 -11.05
N ASP A 91 -7.32 11.03 -10.97
CA ASP A 91 -6.39 11.81 -10.17
C ASP A 91 -6.60 11.55 -8.67
N GLN A 92 -5.55 11.11 -7.99
CA GLN A 92 -5.59 10.77 -6.56
C GLN A 92 -5.55 11.99 -5.64
N LYS A 93 -5.40 13.22 -6.18
CA LYS A 93 -5.39 14.48 -5.43
C LYS A 93 -4.38 14.47 -4.29
N ILE A 94 -3.14 14.07 -4.60
CA ILE A 94 -2.04 14.14 -3.64
C ILE A 94 -1.92 15.58 -3.15
N PRO A 95 -1.80 15.82 -1.82
CA PRO A 95 -1.66 17.17 -1.30
C PRO A 95 -0.53 17.91 -2.02
N THR A 96 -0.82 19.11 -2.53
CA THR A 96 0.13 19.91 -3.29
C THR A 96 0.74 21.06 -2.48
N ASP A 97 0.34 21.23 -1.23
CA ASP A 97 0.76 22.36 -0.39
C ASP A 97 1.93 22.01 0.54
N ARG A 98 2.23 22.90 1.49
CA ARG A 98 3.40 22.89 2.39
C ARG A 98 3.58 21.63 3.26
N ASP A 99 2.66 20.68 3.20
CA ASP A 99 2.68 19.45 4.00
C ASP A 99 3.30 18.26 3.27
N MET A 100 3.80 18.44 2.04
CA MET A 100 4.58 17.40 1.36
C MET A 100 5.98 17.25 1.98
N TYR A 101 6.45 16.01 2.00
CA TYR A 101 7.81 15.63 2.42
C TYR A 101 8.47 14.76 1.34
N SER A 102 9.79 14.64 1.41
CA SER A 102 10.60 13.80 0.51
C SER A 102 11.45 12.83 1.36
N PRO A 103 11.40 11.51 1.09
CA PRO A 103 10.60 10.86 0.05
C PRO A 103 9.11 10.87 0.37
N LEU A 104 8.27 11.03 -0.66
CA LEU A 104 6.84 10.73 -0.58
C LEU A 104 6.66 9.25 -0.86
N GLU A 105 6.08 8.52 0.09
CA GLU A 105 5.81 7.10 -0.04
C GLU A 105 4.31 6.83 0.07
N LEU A 106 3.73 6.28 -0.99
CA LEU A 106 2.34 5.88 -1.03
C LEU A 106 2.30 4.36 -1.19
N SER A 107 1.70 3.69 -0.21
CA SER A 107 1.60 2.24 -0.17
C SER A 107 0.14 1.82 -0.18
N TRP A 108 -0.17 0.80 -0.95
CA TRP A 108 -1.50 0.23 -1.03
C TRP A 108 -1.47 -1.23 -0.60
N ARG A 109 -2.51 -1.64 0.11
CA ARG A 109 -2.77 -3.04 0.41
C ARG A 109 -3.88 -3.51 -0.52
N ARG A 110 -3.54 -4.38 -1.48
CA ARG A 110 -4.48 -5.02 -2.41
C ARG A 110 -5.20 -4.03 -3.35
N ASN A 111 -4.48 -3.06 -3.90
CA ASN A 111 -5.06 -2.11 -4.85
C ASN A 111 -5.15 -2.74 -6.24
N ARG A 112 -6.34 -3.26 -6.56
CA ARG A 112 -6.62 -3.88 -7.85
C ARG A 112 -6.91 -2.82 -8.89
N VAL A 113 -6.04 -2.74 -9.87
CA VAL A 113 -6.17 -1.81 -10.99
C VAL A 113 -6.66 -2.60 -12.22
N PRO A 114 -7.79 -2.22 -12.85
CA PRO A 114 -8.33 -2.94 -14.00
C PRO A 114 -7.36 -2.99 -15.18
N GLY A 115 -7.48 -4.01 -16.03
CA GLY A 115 -6.77 -4.04 -17.31
C GLY A 115 -7.18 -2.88 -18.23
N ARG A 116 -6.33 -2.57 -19.22
CA ARG A 116 -6.50 -1.44 -20.14
C ARG A 116 -6.47 -0.07 -19.44
N THR A 117 -5.85 0.00 -18.28
CA THR A 117 -5.67 1.26 -17.55
C THR A 117 -4.18 1.56 -17.37
N THR A 118 -3.89 2.79 -16.96
CA THR A 118 -2.52 3.25 -16.72
C THR A 118 -2.41 3.77 -15.29
N VAL A 119 -1.27 3.50 -14.65
CA VAL A 119 -0.82 4.18 -13.44
C VAL A 119 0.38 5.04 -13.81
N TYR A 120 0.32 6.34 -13.51
CA TYR A 120 1.44 7.23 -13.81
C TYR A 120 1.53 8.39 -12.83
N VAL A 121 2.76 8.90 -12.71
CA VAL A 121 3.07 10.10 -11.93
C VAL A 121 3.58 11.17 -12.88
N GLU A 122 3.05 12.37 -12.74
CA GLU A 122 3.53 13.57 -13.43
C GLU A 122 4.14 14.55 -12.43
N VAL A 123 5.06 15.36 -12.93
CA VAL A 123 5.73 16.41 -12.16
C VAL A 123 5.75 17.72 -12.92
N LEU A 124 5.78 18.82 -12.19
CA LEU A 124 6.12 20.13 -12.73
C LEU A 124 6.87 20.97 -11.70
N SER A 125 7.60 21.96 -12.20
CA SER A 125 8.18 23.05 -11.41
C SER A 125 7.21 24.22 -11.33
N ILE A 126 6.98 24.76 -10.14
CA ILE A 126 5.99 25.82 -9.91
C ILE A 126 6.44 27.15 -10.54
N ASP A 127 7.73 27.45 -10.50
CA ASP A 127 8.28 28.75 -10.89
C ASP A 127 9.35 28.63 -12.00
N GLY A 128 9.56 27.43 -12.54
CA GLY A 128 10.57 27.17 -13.57
C GLY A 128 11.97 26.91 -13.01
N THR A 129 12.14 26.89 -11.69
CA THR A 129 13.39 26.42 -11.07
C THR A 129 13.64 24.97 -11.47
N ALA A 130 14.89 24.64 -11.79
CA ALA A 130 15.27 23.28 -12.09
C ALA A 130 15.06 22.39 -10.85
N ILE A 131 14.31 21.32 -11.02
CA ILE A 131 14.06 20.28 -10.02
C ILE A 131 14.62 18.94 -10.51
N VAL A 132 14.97 18.09 -9.57
CA VAL A 132 15.38 16.70 -9.80
C VAL A 132 14.45 15.79 -9.03
N VAL A 133 13.70 14.97 -9.75
CA VAL A 133 12.73 14.05 -9.17
C VAL A 133 13.01 12.63 -9.61
N HIS A 134 13.08 11.71 -8.65
CA HIS A 134 13.16 10.27 -8.90
C HIS A 134 11.82 9.63 -8.56
N GLY A 135 11.31 8.81 -9.48
CA GLY A 135 10.08 8.05 -9.29
C GLY A 135 10.37 6.56 -9.32
N LEU A 136 9.75 5.82 -8.40
CA LEU A 136 9.69 4.37 -8.38
C LEU A 136 8.23 3.95 -8.25
N LEU A 137 7.83 2.97 -9.06
CA LEU A 137 6.53 2.32 -8.99
C LEU A 137 6.77 0.81 -8.92
N LEU A 138 6.14 0.19 -7.92
CA LEU A 138 6.16 -1.24 -7.66
C LEU A 138 4.72 -1.80 -7.70
N GLY A 139 4.57 -2.93 -8.36
CA GLY A 139 3.33 -3.70 -8.34
C GLY A 139 3.52 -5.10 -8.92
N ALA A 140 2.41 -5.75 -9.21
CA ALA A 140 2.37 -7.01 -9.95
C ALA A 140 1.28 -6.96 -11.02
N VAL A 141 1.46 -7.71 -12.11
CA VAL A 141 0.38 -8.04 -13.05
C VAL A 141 0.03 -9.51 -12.94
N LYS A 142 -1.25 -9.82 -12.98
CA LYS A 142 -1.74 -11.19 -13.12
C LYS A 142 -2.71 -11.31 -14.27
N TRP A 143 -2.74 -12.47 -14.90
CA TRP A 143 -3.76 -12.82 -15.87
C TRP A 143 -5.13 -12.90 -15.17
N ILE A 144 -6.16 -12.44 -15.88
CA ILE A 144 -7.55 -12.67 -15.51
C ILE A 144 -8.17 -13.55 -16.58
N ASP A 145 -8.57 -14.75 -16.20
CA ASP A 145 -9.41 -15.58 -17.05
C ASP A 145 -10.76 -14.88 -17.22
N ILE A 146 -10.99 -14.35 -18.42
CA ILE A 146 -12.29 -13.84 -18.82
C ILE A 146 -13.11 -15.07 -19.22
N GLU A 147 -13.60 -15.83 -18.24
CA GLU A 147 -14.60 -16.85 -18.53
C GLU A 147 -15.86 -16.14 -19.06
N ASN A 148 -16.22 -16.47 -20.30
CA ASN A 148 -17.43 -16.03 -21.00
C ASN A 148 -18.65 -16.11 -20.08
N LYS A 149 -19.25 -14.96 -19.78
CA LYS A 149 -20.65 -14.85 -19.35
C LYS A 149 -21.54 -14.57 -20.55
#